data_AF-A0A151Z0W2-F1
#
_entry.id   AF-A0A151Z0W2-F1
#
_cell.length_a   1.000
_cell.length_b   1.000
_cell.length_c   1.000
_cell.angle_alpha   90.00
_cell.angle_beta   90.00
_cell.angle_gamma   90.00
#
_symmetry.space_group_name_H-M   'P 1'
#
loop_
_entity.id
_entity.type
_entity.pdbx_description
1 polymer ?
#
loop_
_entity_poly.entity_id
_entity_poly.type
_entity_poly.pdbx_seq_one_letter_code
_entity_poly.pdbx_strand_id
1 'polypeptide(L)'
;MSDFSFLKKYVLPSVNVQAPPEYKHVFYPLDICEVEEAEHRLNRTFPKELREFYLQIGYGFMCIHQKTFDNRIMDSDSLADLILGEDIWEDYDLMEEIGEPHLFPFFFLGNDDLIFFDLSQETREGIHPADYGRVIIAESLEDFLRKLDAKENYYINVVDDKSGF
;
A
#
# COMPACT_ATOMS: atom_id res chain seq x y z
N MET A 1 12.05 3.12 12.77
CA MET A 1 11.91 3.96 11.58
C MET A 1 12.20 3.04 10.43
N SER A 2 11.24 2.86 9.54
CA SER A 2 11.35 1.96 8.41
C SER A 2 12.31 2.54 7.36
N ASP A 3 13.10 1.69 6.72
CA ASP A 3 14.06 2.09 5.69
C ASP A 3 13.57 1.69 4.30
N PHE A 4 13.03 2.67 3.58
CA PHE A 4 12.59 2.50 2.20
C PHE A 4 13.63 2.96 1.17
N SER A 5 14.87 3.24 1.59
CA SER A 5 15.92 3.80 0.72
C SER A 5 16.23 2.94 -0.51
N PHE A 6 16.00 1.63 -0.45
CA PHE A 6 16.17 0.70 -1.57
C PHE A 6 15.27 1.00 -2.77
N LEU A 7 14.15 1.72 -2.56
CA LEU A 7 13.21 2.12 -3.60
C LEU A 7 13.50 3.51 -4.21
N LYS A 8 14.38 4.32 -3.60
CA LYS A 8 14.63 5.70 -4.07
C LYS A 8 15.13 5.79 -5.51
N LYS A 9 15.82 4.76 -6.00
CA LYS A 9 16.26 4.68 -7.40
C LYS A 9 15.10 4.62 -8.41
N TYR A 10 13.91 4.26 -7.96
CA TYR A 10 12.69 4.14 -8.79
C TYR A 10 11.80 5.39 -8.73
N VAL A 11 12.20 6.43 -7.99
CA VAL A 11 11.42 7.67 -7.87
C VAL A 11 11.67 8.56 -9.09
N LEU A 12 10.60 8.88 -9.80
CA LEU A 12 10.58 9.83 -10.90
C LEU A 12 10.05 11.19 -10.41
N PRO A 13 10.46 12.31 -11.04
CA PRO A 13 10.09 13.63 -10.54
C PRO A 13 8.60 13.97 -10.76
N SER A 14 7.92 13.33 -11.72
CA SER A 14 6.47 13.43 -11.90
C SER A 14 5.95 12.30 -12.80
N VAL A 15 4.62 12.09 -12.76
CA VAL A 15 3.88 11.13 -13.60
C VAL A 15 4.06 11.32 -15.11
N ASN A 16 4.50 12.51 -15.53
CA ASN A 16 4.73 12.83 -16.94
C ASN A 16 6.09 12.33 -17.46
N VAL A 17 6.95 11.83 -16.57
CA VAL A 17 8.25 11.27 -16.96
C VAL A 17 8.10 9.78 -17.20
N GLN A 18 8.50 9.34 -18.38
CA GLN A 18 8.47 7.91 -18.71
C GLN A 18 9.55 7.17 -17.91
N ALA A 19 9.13 6.10 -17.23
CA ALA A 19 10.04 5.21 -16.53
C ALA A 19 10.99 4.52 -17.53
N PRO A 20 12.28 4.39 -17.20
CA PRO A 20 13.19 3.56 -17.98
C PRO A 20 12.67 2.12 -18.10
N PRO A 21 12.84 1.44 -19.26
CA PRO A 21 12.32 0.09 -19.46
C PRO A 21 12.84 -0.97 -18.48
N GLU A 22 13.97 -0.72 -17.83
CA GLU A 22 14.60 -1.58 -16.82
C GLU A 22 14.06 -1.37 -15.40
N TYR A 23 13.21 -0.35 -15.19
CA TYR A 23 12.67 -0.05 -13.87
C TYR A 23 11.66 -1.12 -13.46
N LYS A 24 11.98 -1.82 -12.38
CA LYS A 24 11.06 -2.78 -11.78
C LYS A 24 9.88 -2.10 -11.07
N HIS A 25 10.10 -0.92 -10.51
CA HIS A 25 9.10 -0.16 -9.77
C HIS A 25 9.09 1.29 -10.26
N VAL A 26 8.02 2.03 -9.99
CA VAL A 26 7.92 3.45 -10.33
C VAL A 26 7.18 4.17 -9.22
N PHE A 27 7.79 5.23 -8.69
CA PHE A 27 7.19 6.07 -7.66
C PHE A 27 7.27 7.54 -8.03
N TYR A 28 6.43 8.32 -7.40
CA TYR A 28 6.36 9.76 -7.54
C TYR A 28 6.33 10.39 -6.15
N PRO A 29 7.06 11.50 -5.93
CA PRO A 29 7.05 12.20 -4.66
C PRO A 29 5.63 12.72 -4.35
N LEU A 30 5.32 12.81 -3.07
CA LEU A 30 4.06 13.34 -2.55
C LEU A 30 4.37 14.53 -1.65
N ASP A 31 3.58 15.59 -1.70
CA ASP A 31 3.73 16.72 -0.79
C ASP A 31 3.23 16.31 0.61
N ILE A 32 3.92 16.76 1.66
CA ILE A 32 3.47 16.55 3.04
C ILE A 32 2.14 17.26 3.31
N CYS A 33 1.86 18.38 2.63
CA CYS A 33 0.57 19.04 2.74
C CYS A 33 -0.57 18.15 2.24
N GLU A 34 -0.38 17.41 1.14
CA GLU A 34 -1.38 16.46 0.61
C GLU A 34 -1.63 15.31 1.60
N VAL A 35 -0.58 14.84 2.29
CA VAL A 35 -0.71 13.82 3.34
C VAL A 35 -1.51 14.35 4.53
N GLU A 36 -1.20 15.55 5.01
CA GLU A 36 -1.88 16.17 6.15
C GLU A 36 -3.35 16.52 5.84
N GLU A 37 -3.64 16.96 4.62
CA GLU A 37 -5.00 17.23 4.16
C GLU A 37 -5.84 15.95 4.11
N ALA A 38 -5.30 14.86 3.57
CA ALA A 38 -5.96 13.56 3.56
C ALA A 38 -6.22 13.02 4.98
N GLU A 39 -5.24 13.12 5.90
CA GLU A 39 -5.44 12.74 7.31
C GLU A 39 -6.51 13.59 8.01
N HIS A 40 -6.55 14.89 7.71
CA HIS A 40 -7.59 15.78 8.22
C HIS A 40 -8.96 15.39 7.68
N ARG A 41 -9.09 15.07 6.38
CA ARG A 41 -10.33 14.55 5.77
C ARG A 41 -10.79 13.26 6.45
N LEU A 42 -9.87 12.33 6.68
CA LEU A 42 -10.14 11.05 7.36
C LEU A 42 -10.41 11.19 8.87
N ASN A 43 -10.19 12.38 9.45
CA ASN A 43 -10.20 12.63 10.89
C ASN A 43 -9.33 11.60 11.66
N ARG A 44 -8.22 11.18 11.05
CA ARG A 44 -7.31 10.13 11.54
C ARG A 44 -5.95 10.27 10.85
N THR A 45 -4.88 9.95 11.58
CA THR A 45 -3.54 9.84 11.00
C THR A 45 -3.32 8.51 10.29
N PHE A 46 -2.55 8.51 9.22
CA PHE A 46 -2.13 7.28 8.56
C PHE A 46 -1.29 6.41 9.51
N PRO A 47 -1.35 5.06 9.37
CA PRO A 47 -0.40 4.19 10.03
C PRO A 47 1.03 4.69 9.83
N LYS A 48 1.82 4.70 10.91
CA LYS A 48 3.13 5.35 10.98
C LYS A 48 4.03 4.98 9.80
N GLU A 49 4.10 3.69 9.48
CA GLU A 49 4.95 3.19 8.39
C GLU A 49 4.50 3.63 6.99
N LEU A 50 3.19 3.80 6.78
CA LEU A 50 2.65 4.35 5.53
C LEU A 50 2.95 5.85 5.41
N ARG A 51 2.80 6.61 6.50
CA ARG A 51 3.21 8.01 6.53
C ARG A 51 4.71 8.17 6.29
N GLU A 52 5.54 7.32 6.91
CA GLU A 52 6.99 7.27 6.67
C GLU A 52 7.30 6.93 5.21
N PHE A 53 6.52 6.04 4.57
CA PHE A 53 6.67 5.73 3.14
C PHE A 53 6.34 6.93 2.25
N TYR A 54 5.22 7.61 2.48
CA TYR A 54 4.85 8.83 1.74
C TYR A 54 5.94 9.90 1.82
N LEU A 55 6.51 10.11 3.01
CA LEU A 55 7.58 11.09 3.22
C LEU A 55 8.92 10.69 2.59
N GLN A 56 9.25 9.40 2.54
CA GLN A 56 10.54 8.93 2.04
C GLN A 56 10.56 8.67 0.53
N ILE A 57 9.42 8.25 -0.02
CA ILE A 57 9.27 7.73 -1.39
C ILE A 57 8.12 8.41 -2.13
N GLY A 58 6.96 8.56 -1.48
CA GLY A 58 5.72 9.06 -2.09
C GLY A 58 4.76 7.92 -2.40
N TYR A 59 4.20 7.87 -3.61
CA TYR A 59 3.21 6.88 -4.04
C TYR A 59 3.58 6.28 -5.40
N GLY A 60 2.94 5.18 -5.80
CA GLY A 60 3.20 4.59 -7.12
C GLY A 60 3.02 3.08 -7.17
N PHE A 61 3.81 2.43 -8.02
CA PHE A 61 3.58 1.07 -8.50
C PHE A 61 4.80 0.18 -8.28
N MET A 62 4.55 -1.02 -7.76
CA MET A 62 5.55 -2.06 -7.61
C MET A 62 5.45 -3.09 -8.75
N CYS A 63 6.59 -3.59 -9.21
CA CYS A 63 6.67 -4.66 -10.21
C CYS A 63 5.97 -4.31 -11.54
N ILE A 64 6.14 -3.11 -12.10
CA ILE A 64 5.36 -2.57 -13.24
C ILE A 64 5.27 -3.44 -14.52
N HIS A 65 6.07 -4.49 -14.63
CA HIS A 65 6.07 -5.41 -15.76
C HIS A 65 5.16 -6.65 -15.57
N GLN A 66 4.73 -6.95 -14.33
CA GLN A 66 3.71 -7.97 -14.10
C GLN A 66 2.33 -7.43 -14.54
N LYS A 67 1.46 -8.32 -15.03
CA LYS A 67 0.18 -7.95 -15.66
C LYS A 67 -1.05 -8.46 -14.92
N THR A 68 -0.86 -9.10 -13.78
CA THR A 68 -1.92 -9.74 -13.00
C THR A 68 -2.61 -8.75 -12.07
N PHE A 69 -1.84 -7.84 -11.46
CA PHE A 69 -2.32 -6.86 -10.49
C PHE A 69 -1.84 -5.46 -10.85
N ASP A 70 -2.37 -4.44 -10.19
CA ASP A 70 -1.85 -3.07 -10.31
C ASP A 70 -0.65 -2.84 -9.37
N ASN A 71 -0.60 -3.52 -8.23
CA ASN A 71 0.47 -3.41 -7.23
C ASN A 71 0.77 -1.96 -6.83
N ARG A 72 -0.26 -1.21 -6.49
CA ARG A 72 -0.20 0.23 -6.27
C ARG A 72 -0.25 0.58 -4.78
N ILE A 73 0.66 1.44 -4.35
CA ILE A 73 0.44 2.29 -3.16
C ILE A 73 -0.19 3.58 -3.68
N MET A 74 -1.44 3.83 -3.29
CA MET A 74 -2.20 5.00 -3.72
C MET A 74 -1.61 6.26 -3.06
N ASP A 75 -1.69 7.39 -3.77
CA ASP A 75 -1.50 8.71 -3.16
C ASP A 75 -2.51 8.93 -2.02
N SER A 76 -2.20 9.87 -1.13
CA SER A 76 -2.95 10.08 0.11
C SER A 76 -4.41 10.47 -0.15
N ASP A 77 -4.68 11.29 -1.16
CA ASP A 77 -6.04 11.69 -1.52
C ASP A 77 -6.84 10.53 -2.09
N SER A 78 -6.30 9.80 -3.08
CA SER A 78 -7.00 8.63 -3.63
C SER A 78 -7.28 7.57 -2.57
N LEU A 79 -6.37 7.38 -1.59
CA LEU A 79 -6.59 6.47 -0.47
C LEU A 79 -7.68 6.99 0.48
N ALA A 80 -7.76 8.30 0.69
CA ALA A 80 -8.84 8.90 1.46
C ALA A 80 -10.20 8.72 0.77
N ASP A 81 -10.26 8.93 -0.55
CA ASP A 81 -11.47 8.72 -1.36
C ASP A 81 -11.93 7.25 -1.25
N LEU A 82 -11.00 6.30 -1.32
CA LEU A 82 -11.29 4.87 -1.14
C LEU A 82 -11.89 4.58 0.24
N ILE A 83 -11.27 5.09 1.32
CA ILE A 83 -11.73 4.84 2.70
C ILE A 83 -13.09 5.48 2.98
N LEU A 84 -13.35 6.66 2.41
CA LEU A 84 -14.61 7.38 2.59
C LEU A 84 -15.72 6.87 1.65
N GLY A 85 -15.37 6.04 0.66
CA GLY A 85 -16.31 5.59 -0.37
C GLY A 85 -16.76 6.72 -1.29
N GLU A 86 -15.86 7.65 -1.62
CA GLU A 86 -16.16 8.81 -2.45
C GLU A 86 -15.87 8.53 -3.94
N ASP A 87 -16.51 9.29 -4.83
CA ASP A 87 -16.34 9.22 -6.29
C ASP A 87 -16.58 7.83 -6.89
N ILE A 88 -15.53 7.17 -7.36
CA ILE A 88 -15.61 5.87 -8.04
C ILE A 88 -15.70 4.70 -7.06
N TRP A 89 -15.62 4.96 -5.75
CA TRP A 89 -15.56 3.95 -4.70
C TRP A 89 -16.90 3.75 -3.96
N GLU A 90 -17.95 4.50 -4.30
CA GLU A 90 -19.27 4.44 -3.64
C GLU A 90 -19.85 3.01 -3.58
N ASP A 91 -19.66 2.23 -4.65
CA ASP A 91 -20.17 0.85 -4.80
C ASP A 91 -19.02 -0.18 -4.84
N TYR A 92 -17.89 0.10 -4.19
CA TYR A 92 -16.74 -0.81 -4.22
C TYR A 92 -17.03 -2.10 -3.42
N ASP A 93 -16.69 -3.26 -3.98
CA ASP A 93 -17.08 -4.56 -3.39
C ASP A 93 -16.48 -4.80 -1.99
N LEU A 94 -15.35 -4.15 -1.67
CA LEU A 94 -14.64 -4.29 -0.39
C LEU A 94 -15.04 -3.26 0.67
N MET A 95 -16.17 -2.56 0.52
CA MET A 95 -16.59 -1.54 1.49
C MET A 95 -16.89 -2.13 2.88
N GLU A 96 -17.27 -3.42 2.97
CA GLU A 96 -17.43 -4.10 4.25
C GLU A 96 -16.09 -4.28 4.97
N GLU A 97 -15.07 -4.78 4.28
CA GLU A 97 -13.71 -4.96 4.80
C GLU A 97 -13.04 -3.62 5.15
N ILE A 98 -13.18 -2.60 4.30
CA ILE A 98 -12.68 -1.24 4.56
C ILE A 98 -13.35 -0.64 5.81
N GLY A 99 -14.62 -0.97 6.05
CA GLY A 99 -15.36 -0.58 7.24
C GLY A 99 -14.92 -1.27 8.53
N GLU A 100 -14.11 -2.34 8.47
CA GLU A 100 -13.62 -3.02 9.66
C GLU A 100 -12.60 -2.14 10.41
N PRO A 101 -12.83 -1.77 11.68
CA PRO A 101 -12.03 -0.77 12.37
C PRO A 101 -10.57 -1.19 12.64
N HIS A 102 -10.28 -2.49 12.49
CA HIS A 102 -8.94 -3.04 12.68
C HIS A 102 -8.19 -3.27 11.37
N LEU A 103 -8.81 -3.04 10.21
CA LEU A 103 -8.15 -3.13 8.91
C LEU A 103 -7.90 -1.71 8.38
N PHE A 104 -6.75 -1.52 7.75
CA PHE A 104 -6.42 -0.26 7.08
C PHE A 104 -5.86 -0.55 5.69
N PRO A 105 -6.56 -0.17 4.60
CA PRO A 105 -6.06 -0.46 3.25
C PRO A 105 -4.78 0.34 2.97
N PHE A 106 -3.80 -0.29 2.34
CA PHE A 106 -2.56 0.41 1.96
C PHE A 106 -2.00 0.01 0.59
N PHE A 107 -2.43 -1.13 0.05
CA PHE A 107 -1.94 -1.64 -1.23
C PHE A 107 -3.09 -2.12 -2.09
N PHE A 108 -3.19 -1.55 -3.29
CA PHE A 108 -4.22 -1.83 -4.26
C PHE A 108 -3.73 -2.83 -5.30
N LEU A 109 -4.42 -3.96 -5.40
CA LEU A 109 -4.11 -5.01 -6.37
C LEU A 109 -4.92 -4.86 -7.67
N GLY A 110 -5.97 -4.05 -7.68
CA GLY A 110 -6.94 -4.01 -8.77
C GLY A 110 -7.95 -5.16 -8.67
N ASN A 111 -8.93 -5.18 -9.58
CA ASN A 111 -10.01 -6.19 -9.60
C ASN A 111 -10.68 -6.40 -8.23
N ASP A 112 -11.04 -5.30 -7.57
CA ASP A 112 -11.73 -5.34 -6.28
C ASP A 112 -10.93 -6.06 -5.17
N ASP A 113 -9.60 -5.91 -5.19
CA ASP A 113 -8.71 -6.57 -4.24
C ASP A 113 -7.67 -5.63 -3.59
N LEU A 114 -7.48 -5.82 -2.28
CA LEU A 114 -6.72 -4.95 -1.39
C LEU A 114 -5.88 -5.75 -0.39
N ILE A 115 -4.73 -5.19 0.01
CA ILE A 115 -3.96 -5.65 1.16
C ILE A 115 -4.06 -4.57 2.25
N PHE A 116 -4.23 -5.04 3.49
CA PHE A 116 -4.53 -4.23 4.64
C PHE A 116 -3.39 -4.31 5.67
N PHE A 117 -3.24 -3.27 6.48
CA PHE A 117 -2.59 -3.41 7.78
C PHE A 117 -3.61 -3.96 8.77
N ASP A 118 -3.20 -4.94 9.58
CA ASP A 118 -3.97 -5.36 10.75
C ASP A 118 -3.57 -4.49 11.96
N LEU A 119 -4.41 -3.49 12.24
CA LEU A 119 -4.26 -2.53 13.33
C LEU A 119 -4.39 -3.17 14.71
N SER A 120 -5.03 -4.34 14.82
CA SER A 120 -5.16 -5.04 16.11
C SER A 120 -3.86 -5.71 16.57
N GLN A 121 -2.91 -5.87 15.65
CA GLN A 121 -1.60 -6.49 15.87
C GLN A 121 -0.45 -5.48 15.90
N GLU A 122 -0.75 -4.22 16.26
CA GLU A 122 0.27 -3.17 16.41
C GLU A 122 1.37 -3.57 17.41
N THR A 123 2.61 -3.43 16.97
CA THR A 123 3.82 -3.61 17.81
C THR A 123 4.05 -2.41 18.73
N ARG A 124 4.97 -2.53 19.70
CA ARG A 124 5.30 -1.41 20.60
C ARG A 124 5.87 -0.19 19.86
N GLU A 125 6.39 -0.41 18.66
CA GLU A 125 7.00 0.60 17.80
C GLU A 125 6.00 1.28 16.86
N GLY A 126 4.72 0.90 16.89
CA GLY A 126 3.66 1.43 16.03
C GLY A 126 3.69 0.86 14.60
N ILE A 127 4.15 -0.38 14.45
CA ILE A 127 4.25 -1.11 13.18
C ILE A 127 3.18 -2.20 13.16
N HIS A 128 2.56 -2.38 12.00
CA HIS A 128 1.43 -3.27 11.76
C HIS A 128 1.79 -4.31 10.70
N PRO A 129 1.41 -5.58 10.89
CA PRO A 129 1.60 -6.59 9.87
C PRO A 129 0.68 -6.37 8.67
N ALA A 130 1.12 -6.83 7.50
CA ALA A 130 0.30 -6.84 6.30
C ALA A 130 -0.57 -8.11 6.27
N ASP A 131 -1.87 -7.93 6.14
CA ASP A 131 -2.90 -8.94 6.00
C ASP A 131 -3.45 -8.97 4.57
N TYR A 132 -3.55 -10.17 4.02
CA TYR A 132 -4.25 -10.43 2.77
C TYR A 132 -5.19 -11.63 2.95
N GLY A 133 -6.51 -11.39 2.87
CA GLY A 133 -7.50 -12.44 3.05
C GLY A 133 -7.46 -13.12 4.42
N ARG A 134 -7.23 -12.36 5.51
CA ARG A 134 -7.09 -12.85 6.90
C ARG A 134 -5.83 -13.68 7.13
N VAL A 135 -4.85 -13.53 6.26
CA VAL A 135 -3.56 -14.17 6.35
C VAL A 135 -2.48 -13.11 6.48
N ILE A 136 -1.72 -13.17 7.57
CA ILE A 136 -0.53 -12.35 7.73
C ILE A 136 0.55 -12.79 6.73
N ILE A 137 0.88 -11.89 5.81
CA ILE A 137 1.84 -12.10 4.70
C ILE A 137 3.17 -11.36 4.90
N ALA A 138 3.21 -10.37 5.79
CA ALA A 138 4.43 -9.67 6.20
C ALA A 138 4.29 -9.07 7.60
N GLU A 139 5.43 -8.83 8.26
CA GLU A 139 5.46 -8.28 9.62
C GLU A 139 5.40 -6.75 9.66
N SER A 140 5.58 -6.09 8.51
CA SER A 140 5.55 -4.63 8.34
C SER A 140 5.41 -4.24 6.87
N LEU A 141 5.19 -2.96 6.57
CA LEU A 141 5.26 -2.42 5.21
C LEU A 141 6.65 -2.60 4.59
N GLU A 142 7.72 -2.41 5.37
CA GLU A 142 9.09 -2.60 4.87
C GLU A 142 9.32 -4.06 4.46
N ASP A 143 8.97 -5.01 5.33
CA ASP A 143 9.08 -6.44 5.06
C ASP A 143 8.24 -6.85 3.83
N PHE A 144 7.00 -6.35 3.73
CA PHE A 144 6.13 -6.55 2.58
C PHE A 144 6.79 -6.11 1.28
N LEU A 145 7.28 -4.87 1.23
CA LEU A 145 7.88 -4.30 0.02
C LEU A 145 9.21 -4.97 -0.33
N ARG A 146 10.02 -5.39 0.66
CA ARG A 146 11.25 -6.16 0.41
C ARG A 146 10.96 -7.53 -0.16
N LYS A 147 9.95 -8.24 0.36
CA LYS A 147 9.53 -9.54 -0.18
C LYS A 147 8.99 -9.39 -1.60
N LEU A 148 8.23 -8.34 -1.88
CA LEU A 148 7.71 -8.05 -3.22
C LEU A 148 8.84 -7.65 -4.21
N ASP A 149 9.85 -6.91 -3.76
CA ASP A 149 11.07 -6.64 -4.53
C ASP A 149 11.94 -7.90 -4.73
N ALA A 150 11.91 -8.87 -3.82
CA ALA A 150 12.62 -10.14 -4.02
C ALA A 150 11.87 -11.07 -5.00
N LYS A 151 10.55 -11.18 -4.85
CA LYS A 151 9.68 -12.06 -5.63
C LYS A 151 8.32 -11.40 -5.84
N GLU A 152 7.98 -11.15 -7.10
CA GLU A 152 6.65 -10.64 -7.46
C GLU A 152 5.55 -11.59 -6.98
N ASN A 153 4.43 -11.03 -6.54
CA ASN A 153 3.22 -11.74 -6.13
C ASN A 153 3.47 -12.85 -5.07
N TYR A 154 4.52 -12.72 -4.24
CA TYR A 154 4.89 -13.75 -3.26
C TYR A 154 3.77 -14.11 -2.28
N TYR A 155 2.88 -13.15 -2.00
CA TYR A 155 1.78 -13.27 -1.06
C TYR A 155 0.73 -14.30 -1.50
N ILE A 156 0.57 -14.56 -2.80
CA ILE A 156 -0.32 -15.61 -3.32
C ILE A 156 0.08 -16.95 -2.73
N ASN A 157 1.36 -17.31 -2.85
CA ASN A 157 1.86 -18.57 -2.31
C ASN A 157 1.66 -18.68 -0.79
N VAL A 158 1.81 -17.56 -0.06
CA VAL A 158 1.62 -17.55 1.40
C VAL A 158 0.15 -17.80 1.76
N VAL A 159 -0.78 -17.22 0.99
CA VAL A 159 -2.21 -17.46 1.17
C VAL A 159 -2.58 -18.89 0.78
N ASP A 160 -2.11 -19.39 -0.36
CA ASP A 160 -2.37 -20.77 -0.81
C ASP A 160 -1.88 -21.79 0.24
N ASP A 161 -0.65 -21.64 0.72
CA ASP A 161 -0.05 -22.54 1.72
C ASP A 161 -0.81 -22.54 3.07
N LYS A 162 -1.40 -21.40 3.44
CA LYS A 162 -2.09 -21.22 4.74
C LYS A 162 -3.60 -21.44 4.67
N SER A 163 -4.21 -21.30 3.50
CA SER A 163 -5.64 -21.54 3.26
C SER A 163 -5.96 -23.02 3.11
N GLY A 164 -4.96 -23.88 2.92
CA GLY A 164 -5.10 -25.34 2.98
C GLY A 164 -5.83 -25.94 1.78
N PHE A 165 -5.81 -25.26 0.64
CA PHE A 165 -6.24 -25.80 -0.66
C PHE A 165 -5.12 -26.56 -1.36
#